data_AF-A0ABD3CH00-F1
#
_entry.id   AF-A0ABD3CH00-F1
#
_cell.length_a   1.000
_cell.length_b   1.000
_cell.length_c   1.000
_cell.angle_alpha   90.00
_cell.angle_beta   90.00
_cell.angle_gamma   90.00
#
_symmetry.space_group_name_H-M   'P 1'
#
loop_
_entity.id
_entity.type
_entity.pdbx_description
1 polymer ?
#
loop_
_entity_poly.entity_id
_entity_poly.type
_entity_poly.pdbx_seq_one_letter_code
_entity_poly.pdbx_strand_id
1 'polypeptide(L)'
;MEISPEPNSWRDELAKLVNDDTGIQFDGDSIAASPERFPVKQPPPPQEAAEAGETENLKDQMMGFAKAWGELVVEFGRGCRDVAQQTILTEDSYIMKKTKGPLAEVSEKMRFMNEFLPEDRDPVHVWPVILFVSILALSVLNVNIKHETPISTVKKITLHPPSGVRILLPDNRHLSYHEIGAPADKSRFTLIVPHSFLSSRLTGILGIKASLLKEFGIRLISYDLPGFGESDPHFNRNLSSSAMDMSYIADHVGVNGKFWVLGYSSGSLHAWAALKYIPNKVAGAIMFAPLVNPYDSSMTKEEMSRTWGNWTRRRRLLLFLARRFPKFLIYFYRQTFLSGKHSRIDKWLALSLEKKDRDLVEMSAFEEMWQRDVEESVRQNNPKPFIEEAMLQVSNWGFSLTDLQVQKKCGRKCIIPWLQFMYGQPECELTGYLGPIHIWQVS
;
A
#
# COMPACT_ATOMS: atom_id res chain seq x y z
N MET A 1 48.18 -23.04 -28.60
CA MET A 1 47.59 -24.29 -29.11
C MET A 1 47.33 -25.16 -27.89
N GLU A 2 46.12 -25.54 -27.48
CA GLU A 2 44.81 -25.56 -28.11
C GLU A 2 43.72 -25.48 -27.03
N ILE A 3 42.66 -24.71 -27.36
CA ILE A 3 41.21 -24.93 -27.20
C ILE A 3 40.63 -25.35 -25.83
N SER A 4 39.73 -24.49 -25.34
CA SER A 4 38.80 -24.61 -24.21
C SER A 4 37.63 -25.58 -24.48
N PRO A 5 37.00 -26.21 -23.47
CA PRO A 5 35.65 -26.76 -23.62
C PRO A 5 34.57 -25.84 -23.03
N GLU A 6 33.42 -25.78 -23.72
CA GLU A 6 32.19 -25.06 -23.35
C GLU A 6 31.41 -25.74 -22.19
N PRO A 7 30.47 -25.04 -21.52
CA PRO A 7 29.74 -25.57 -20.37
C PRO A 7 28.57 -26.50 -20.78
N ASN A 8 28.51 -27.66 -20.13
CA ASN A 8 27.44 -28.66 -20.27
C ASN A 8 26.06 -28.10 -19.88
N SER A 9 25.03 -28.51 -20.63
CA SER A 9 23.64 -28.10 -20.41
C SER A 9 22.96 -28.94 -19.33
N TRP A 10 22.08 -28.30 -18.55
CA TRP A 10 21.26 -28.87 -17.47
C TRP A 10 20.41 -30.10 -17.83
N ARG A 11 20.29 -30.44 -19.12
CA ARG A 11 19.52 -31.61 -19.59
C ARG A 11 20.26 -32.94 -19.39
N ASP A 12 21.59 -32.92 -19.33
CA ASP A 12 22.40 -34.15 -19.23
C ASP A 12 22.56 -34.66 -17.78
N GLU A 13 22.30 -33.82 -16.77
CA GLU A 13 22.27 -34.23 -15.36
C GLU A 13 20.96 -34.91 -14.96
N LEU A 14 19.84 -34.58 -15.59
CA LEU A 14 18.52 -35.18 -15.30
C LEU A 14 18.37 -36.60 -15.86
N ALA A 15 19.09 -36.94 -16.93
CA ALA A 15 19.08 -38.28 -17.52
C ALA A 15 19.83 -39.33 -16.68
N LYS A 16 20.67 -38.90 -15.72
CA LYS A 16 21.40 -39.79 -14.80
C LYS A 16 20.64 -40.14 -13.52
N LEU A 17 19.52 -39.47 -13.24
CA LEU A 17 18.74 -39.65 -12.00
C LEU A 17 17.53 -40.57 -12.16
N VAL A 18 17.25 -41.06 -13.37
CA VAL A 18 16.07 -41.90 -13.67
C VAL A 18 16.42 -43.38 -13.91
N ASN A 19 17.71 -43.72 -14.02
CA ASN A 19 18.15 -45.09 -14.23
C ASN A 19 19.10 -45.50 -13.10
N ASP A 20 18.54 -45.86 -11.95
CA ASP A 20 19.12 -46.94 -11.14
C ASP A 20 18.00 -47.72 -10.44
N ASP A 21 18.06 -49.01 -10.72
CA ASP A 21 17.09 -50.07 -10.46
C ASP A 21 17.09 -50.49 -8.99
N THR A 22 16.00 -51.09 -8.52
CA THR A 22 15.99 -52.40 -7.81
C THR A 22 14.68 -52.66 -7.06
N GLY A 23 13.97 -53.73 -7.44
CA GLY A 23 13.36 -54.58 -6.40
C GLY A 23 12.10 -55.44 -6.71
N ILE A 24 12.23 -56.47 -7.57
CA ILE A 24 11.64 -57.85 -7.45
C ILE A 24 10.11 -58.02 -7.73
N GLN A 25 9.67 -58.61 -8.87
CA GLN A 25 9.47 -60.04 -9.29
C GLN A 25 8.25 -60.76 -8.62
N PHE A 26 7.28 -61.38 -9.33
CA PHE A 26 7.36 -62.70 -10.00
C PHE A 26 6.12 -63.06 -10.88
N ASP A 27 6.42 -63.73 -12.02
CA ASP A 27 5.80 -64.87 -12.75
C ASP A 27 4.29 -65.11 -12.98
N GLY A 28 3.97 -65.48 -14.23
CA GLY A 28 3.68 -66.90 -14.54
C GLY A 28 2.27 -67.31 -15.02
N ASP A 29 2.18 -67.63 -16.31
CA ASP A 29 1.34 -68.67 -16.96
C ASP A 29 -0.19 -68.54 -17.18
N SER A 30 -0.53 -68.34 -18.47
CA SER A 30 -1.22 -69.27 -19.39
C SER A 30 -2.43 -70.09 -18.89
N ILE A 31 -3.60 -69.93 -19.53
CA ILE A 31 -4.41 -71.01 -20.17
C ILE A 31 -5.59 -70.41 -20.97
N ALA A 32 -5.84 -71.04 -22.13
CA ALA A 32 -6.74 -70.65 -23.21
C ALA A 32 -8.23 -70.97 -22.97
N ALA A 33 -9.12 -70.17 -23.60
CA ALA A 33 -10.36 -70.65 -24.23
C ALA A 33 -10.89 -69.58 -25.21
N SER A 34 -10.98 -69.94 -26.49
CA SER A 34 -11.76 -69.29 -27.56
C SER A 34 -13.10 -70.04 -27.74
N PRO A 35 -14.05 -69.62 -28.60
CA PRO A 35 -14.36 -68.28 -29.13
C PRO A 35 -15.89 -68.00 -29.15
N GLU A 36 -16.33 -66.75 -29.33
CA GLU A 36 -17.52 -66.47 -30.15
C GLU A 36 -17.31 -65.21 -31.00
N ARG A 37 -17.56 -65.38 -32.31
CA ARG A 37 -17.47 -64.38 -33.37
C ARG A 37 -18.78 -63.60 -33.47
N PHE A 38 -18.70 -62.28 -33.56
CA PHE A 38 -19.63 -61.46 -34.35
C PHE A 38 -18.85 -60.53 -35.29
N PRO A 39 -19.30 -60.31 -36.54
CA PRO A 39 -18.45 -59.79 -37.60
C PRO A 39 -18.47 -58.27 -37.73
N VAL A 40 -17.26 -57.73 -37.90
CA VAL A 40 -16.79 -56.75 -38.91
C VAL A 40 -17.69 -55.55 -39.26
N LYS A 41 -17.12 -54.35 -39.03
CA LYS A 41 -17.00 -53.32 -40.09
C LYS A 41 -15.64 -52.62 -40.00
N GLN A 42 -14.81 -52.87 -41.01
CA GLN A 42 -13.57 -52.14 -41.30
C GLN A 42 -13.91 -50.75 -41.86
N PRO A 43 -13.18 -49.69 -41.50
CA PRO A 43 -13.01 -48.52 -42.36
C PRO A 43 -11.94 -48.80 -43.44
N PRO A 44 -12.02 -48.16 -44.62
CA PRO A 44 -11.14 -48.42 -45.75
C PRO A 44 -9.71 -47.88 -45.55
N PRO A 45 -8.72 -48.39 -46.32
CA PRO A 45 -7.30 -48.02 -46.23
C PRO A 45 -6.98 -46.69 -46.98
N PRO A 46 -5.76 -46.14 -46.82
CA PRO A 46 -5.49 -44.71 -46.94
C PRO A 46 -5.29 -44.24 -48.39
N GLN A 47 -5.77 -43.04 -48.69
CA GLN A 47 -5.36 -42.29 -49.87
C GLN A 47 -4.36 -41.21 -49.44
N GLU A 48 -3.09 -41.44 -49.80
CA GLU A 48 -2.11 -40.36 -49.95
C GLU A 48 -2.44 -39.58 -51.22
N ALA A 49 -2.92 -38.36 -51.04
CA ALA A 49 -2.72 -37.28 -52.00
C ALA A 49 -2.19 -36.10 -51.18
N ALA A 50 -0.90 -35.84 -51.35
CA ALA A 50 -0.21 -34.69 -50.80
C ALA A 50 -0.71 -33.43 -51.51
N GLU A 51 -1.46 -32.58 -50.81
CA GLU A 51 -1.48 -31.14 -51.02
C GLU A 51 -1.40 -30.45 -49.66
N ALA A 52 -0.48 -29.49 -49.58
CA ALA A 52 0.04 -28.92 -48.35
C ALA A 52 -1.03 -28.18 -47.53
N GLY A 53 -1.42 -28.77 -46.39
CA GLY A 53 -2.10 -28.04 -45.33
C GLY A 53 -1.07 -27.28 -44.50
N GLU A 54 -0.95 -25.98 -44.74
CA GLU A 54 -0.20 -25.06 -43.87
C GLU A 54 -0.70 -25.23 -42.43
N THR A 55 0.17 -25.61 -41.52
CA THR A 55 -0.11 -25.45 -40.08
C THR A 55 -0.20 -23.95 -39.81
N GLU A 56 -1.42 -23.42 -39.79
CA GLU A 56 -1.70 -22.05 -39.39
C GLU A 56 -0.96 -21.75 -38.09
N ASN A 57 -0.07 -20.77 -38.16
CA ASN A 57 0.80 -20.38 -37.08
C ASN A 57 -0.09 -19.86 -35.95
N LEU A 58 0.19 -20.23 -34.70
CA LEU A 58 -0.51 -19.76 -33.49
C LEU A 58 -0.67 -18.22 -33.48
N LYS A 59 0.27 -17.52 -34.13
CA LYS A 59 0.26 -16.08 -34.38
C LYS A 59 -0.89 -15.60 -35.27
N ASP A 60 -1.25 -16.35 -36.31
CA ASP A 60 -2.34 -16.03 -37.23
C ASP A 60 -3.70 -16.26 -36.57
N GLN A 61 -3.82 -17.30 -35.75
CA GLN A 61 -5.00 -17.51 -34.89
C GLN A 61 -5.16 -16.39 -33.84
N MET A 62 -4.07 -15.96 -33.20
CA MET A 62 -4.09 -14.82 -32.28
C MET A 62 -4.46 -13.52 -33.00
N MET A 63 -3.99 -13.32 -34.23
CA MET A 63 -4.29 -12.14 -35.03
C MET A 63 -5.75 -12.14 -35.53
N GLY A 64 -6.26 -13.30 -35.92
CA GLY A 64 -7.68 -13.51 -36.25
C GLY A 64 -8.58 -13.24 -35.04
N PHE A 65 -8.21 -13.75 -33.86
CA PHE A 65 -8.94 -13.49 -32.62
C PHE A 65 -8.93 -12.00 -32.25
N ALA A 66 -7.77 -11.33 -32.31
CA ALA A 66 -7.65 -9.90 -32.02
C ALA A 66 -8.50 -9.04 -32.98
N LYS A 67 -8.55 -9.41 -34.26
CA LYS A 67 -9.37 -8.74 -35.26
C LYS A 67 -10.86 -8.91 -34.99
N ALA A 68 -11.32 -10.14 -34.75
CA ALA A 68 -12.71 -10.43 -34.41
C ALA A 68 -13.14 -9.73 -33.10
N TRP A 69 -12.24 -9.68 -32.11
CA TRP A 69 -12.49 -8.98 -30.85
C TRP A 69 -12.58 -7.45 -31.06
N GLY A 70 -11.72 -6.89 -31.89
CA GLY A 70 -11.77 -5.47 -32.29
C GLY A 70 -13.07 -5.12 -33.01
N GLU A 71 -13.52 -5.97 -33.94
CA GLU A 71 -14.80 -5.80 -34.64
C GLU A 71 -15.99 -5.87 -33.69
N LEU A 72 -15.99 -6.82 -32.75
CA LEU A 72 -17.04 -6.96 -31.74
C LEU A 72 -17.12 -5.77 -30.78
N VAL A 73 -15.98 -5.16 -30.42
CA VAL A 73 -15.94 -3.92 -29.62
C VAL A 73 -16.49 -2.73 -30.40
N VAL A 74 -16.22 -2.63 -31.70
CA VAL A 74 -16.75 -1.57 -32.55
C VAL A 74 -18.27 -1.72 -32.72
N GLU A 75 -18.76 -2.93 -32.95
CA GLU A 75 -20.19 -3.25 -33.04
C GLU A 75 -20.90 -2.97 -31.71
N PHE A 76 -20.31 -3.37 -30.59
CA PHE A 76 -20.84 -3.08 -29.27
C PHE A 76 -20.85 -1.58 -28.96
N GLY A 77 -19.80 -0.85 -29.36
CA GLY A 77 -19.74 0.61 -29.26
C GLY A 77 -20.81 1.30 -30.10
N ARG A 78 -21.10 0.80 -31.30
CA ARG A 78 -22.25 1.25 -32.12
C ARG A 78 -23.58 0.92 -31.46
N GLY A 79 -23.76 -0.29 -30.93
CA GLY A 79 -24.96 -0.69 -30.20
C GLY A 79 -25.20 0.17 -28.95
N CYS A 80 -24.16 0.47 -28.17
CA CYS A 80 -24.25 1.39 -27.04
C CYS A 80 -24.55 2.83 -27.48
N ARG A 81 -23.99 3.29 -28.60
CA ARG A 81 -24.33 4.58 -29.20
C ARG A 81 -25.79 4.62 -29.62
N ASP A 82 -26.29 3.59 -30.29
CA ASP A 82 -27.67 3.52 -30.77
C ASP A 82 -28.65 3.43 -29.60
N VAL A 83 -28.32 2.64 -28.57
CA VAL A 83 -29.10 2.58 -27.31
C VAL A 83 -29.05 3.93 -26.59
N ALA A 84 -27.90 4.61 -26.53
CA ALA A 84 -27.80 5.94 -25.96
C ALA A 84 -28.58 6.97 -26.78
N GLN A 85 -28.54 6.92 -28.11
CA GLN A 85 -29.34 7.78 -28.97
C GLN A 85 -30.85 7.50 -28.79
N GLN A 86 -31.26 6.24 -28.69
CA GLN A 86 -32.67 5.88 -28.48
C GLN A 86 -33.18 6.19 -27.06
N THR A 87 -32.32 6.08 -26.04
CA THR A 87 -32.70 6.22 -24.62
C THR A 87 -32.47 7.64 -24.07
N ILE A 88 -31.52 8.39 -24.64
CA ILE A 88 -31.09 9.72 -24.17
C ILE A 88 -31.53 10.84 -25.11
N LEU A 89 -31.67 10.64 -26.43
CA LEU A 89 -32.09 11.72 -27.35
C LEU A 89 -33.59 11.79 -27.62
N THR A 90 -34.40 10.89 -27.07
CA THR A 90 -35.85 11.07 -27.06
C THR A 90 -36.23 11.95 -25.86
N GLU A 91 -36.57 13.22 -26.14
CA GLU A 91 -36.81 14.28 -25.15
C GLU A 91 -37.94 14.02 -24.12
N ASP A 92 -38.64 12.87 -24.20
CA ASP A 92 -39.81 12.55 -23.38
C ASP A 92 -39.65 11.37 -22.40
N SER A 93 -38.44 10.82 -22.22
CA SER A 93 -38.24 9.70 -21.30
C SER A 93 -38.35 10.11 -19.81
N TYR A 94 -39.14 9.35 -19.04
CA TYR A 94 -39.37 9.54 -17.59
C TYR A 94 -38.06 9.56 -16.77
N ILE A 95 -37.05 8.82 -17.24
CA ILE A 95 -35.73 8.76 -16.59
C ILE A 95 -35.02 10.11 -16.73
N MET A 96 -35.04 10.72 -17.91
CA MET A 96 -34.42 12.03 -18.16
C MET A 96 -35.03 13.12 -17.27
N LYS A 97 -36.37 13.15 -17.10
CA LYS A 97 -37.05 14.14 -16.24
C LYS A 97 -36.64 14.03 -14.76
N LYS A 98 -36.36 12.81 -14.27
CA LYS A 98 -35.97 12.58 -12.87
C LYS A 98 -34.46 12.74 -12.62
N THR A 99 -33.62 12.50 -13.62
CA THR A 99 -32.16 12.59 -13.50
C THR A 99 -31.58 13.94 -13.92
N LYS A 100 -32.31 14.79 -14.67
CA LYS A 100 -31.81 16.08 -15.19
C LYS A 100 -31.24 17.00 -14.11
N GLY A 101 -31.94 17.13 -12.98
CA GLY A 101 -31.51 18.00 -11.87
C GLY A 101 -30.20 17.53 -11.22
N PRO A 102 -30.16 16.29 -10.66
CA PRO A 102 -28.94 15.74 -10.06
C PRO A 102 -27.77 15.64 -11.03
N LEU A 103 -28.03 15.28 -12.30
CA LEU A 103 -26.99 15.14 -13.32
C LEU A 103 -26.42 16.50 -13.74
N ALA A 104 -27.25 17.56 -13.82
CA ALA A 104 -26.79 18.91 -14.08
C ALA A 104 -25.92 19.45 -12.93
N GLU A 105 -26.29 19.18 -11.67
CA GLU A 105 -25.50 19.61 -10.51
C GLU A 105 -24.14 18.88 -10.43
N VAL A 106 -24.12 17.58 -10.74
CA VAL A 106 -22.88 16.80 -10.84
C VAL A 106 -22.04 17.25 -12.03
N SER A 107 -22.66 17.56 -13.18
CA SER A 107 -21.98 18.04 -14.38
C SER A 107 -21.31 19.40 -14.15
N GLU A 108 -21.99 20.34 -13.46
CA GLU A 108 -21.40 21.62 -13.05
C GLU A 108 -20.24 21.43 -12.06
N LYS A 109 -20.39 20.56 -11.05
CA LYS A 109 -19.29 20.24 -10.11
C LYS A 109 -18.09 19.55 -10.77
N MET A 110 -18.30 18.82 -11.86
CA MET A 110 -17.26 18.14 -12.62
C MET A 110 -16.69 19.00 -13.78
N ARG A 111 -17.21 20.22 -14.00
CA ARG A 111 -16.82 21.07 -15.12
C ARG A 111 -15.35 21.47 -15.10
N PHE A 112 -14.74 21.56 -13.91
CA PHE A 112 -13.28 21.77 -13.76
C PHE A 112 -12.47 20.66 -14.44
N MET A 113 -13.02 19.45 -14.60
CA MET A 113 -12.32 18.37 -15.25
C MET A 113 -12.16 18.61 -16.76
N ASN A 114 -13.02 19.45 -17.36
CA ASN A 114 -12.92 19.81 -18.77
C ASN A 114 -11.66 20.62 -19.08
N GLU A 115 -11.03 21.26 -18.09
CA GLU A 115 -9.74 21.95 -18.25
C GLU A 115 -8.58 20.99 -18.58
N PHE A 116 -8.75 19.69 -18.32
CA PHE A 116 -7.76 18.67 -18.65
C PHE A 116 -7.98 18.04 -20.03
N LEU A 117 -9.05 18.42 -20.74
CA LEU A 117 -9.33 17.96 -22.09
C LEU A 117 -8.65 18.90 -23.11
N PRO A 118 -8.10 18.37 -24.21
CA PRO A 118 -7.67 19.19 -25.33
C PRO A 118 -8.84 20.04 -25.84
N GLU A 119 -8.59 21.31 -26.16
CA GLU A 119 -9.62 22.31 -26.56
C GLU A 119 -10.51 21.85 -27.74
N ASP A 120 -10.00 20.90 -28.55
CA ASP A 120 -10.64 20.44 -29.78
C ASP A 120 -11.67 19.30 -29.59
N ARG A 121 -11.95 18.89 -28.35
CA ARG A 121 -12.74 17.67 -28.07
C ARG A 121 -13.99 17.98 -27.24
N ASP A 122 -15.15 17.60 -27.75
CA ASP A 122 -16.42 17.72 -27.03
C ASP A 122 -16.43 16.85 -25.75
N PRO A 123 -16.58 17.44 -24.56
CA PRO A 123 -16.63 16.72 -23.30
C PRO A 123 -17.70 15.62 -23.26
N VAL A 124 -18.83 15.80 -23.95
CA VAL A 124 -19.96 14.85 -23.96
C VAL A 124 -19.55 13.51 -24.58
N HIS A 125 -18.59 13.53 -25.50
CA HIS A 125 -18.09 12.32 -26.16
C HIS A 125 -16.85 11.74 -25.49
N VAL A 126 -16.01 12.58 -24.88
CA VAL A 126 -14.76 12.12 -24.26
C VAL A 126 -14.98 11.52 -22.87
N TRP A 127 -15.85 12.10 -22.05
CA TRP A 127 -16.07 11.62 -20.68
C TRP A 127 -16.59 10.18 -20.60
N PRO A 128 -17.57 9.76 -21.43
CA PRO A 128 -18.02 8.36 -21.42
C PRO A 128 -16.90 7.37 -21.77
N VAL A 129 -16.03 7.73 -22.73
CA VAL A 129 -14.88 6.91 -23.12
C VAL A 129 -13.86 6.85 -21.99
N ILE A 130 -13.52 7.99 -21.37
CA ILE A 130 -12.62 8.02 -20.20
C ILE A 130 -13.19 7.22 -19.04
N LEU A 131 -14.49 7.34 -18.76
CA LEU A 131 -15.18 6.56 -17.72
C LEU A 131 -15.12 5.08 -18.02
N PHE A 132 -15.43 4.68 -19.26
CA PHE A 132 -15.39 3.28 -19.68
C PHE A 132 -13.98 2.69 -19.58
N VAL A 133 -12.97 3.40 -20.11
CA VAL A 133 -11.55 2.98 -20.02
C VAL A 133 -11.09 2.95 -18.56
N SER A 134 -11.52 3.90 -17.73
CA SER A 134 -11.19 3.92 -16.30
C SER A 134 -11.84 2.75 -15.56
N ILE A 135 -13.10 2.42 -15.86
CA ILE A 135 -13.79 1.26 -15.31
C ILE A 135 -13.11 -0.03 -15.76
N LEU A 136 -12.73 -0.15 -17.04
CA LEU A 136 -11.96 -1.28 -17.56
C LEU A 136 -10.60 -1.39 -16.90
N ALA A 137 -9.85 -0.30 -16.78
CA ALA A 137 -8.55 -0.27 -16.12
C ALA A 137 -8.67 -0.65 -14.63
N LEU A 138 -9.67 -0.11 -13.93
CA LEU A 138 -9.98 -0.49 -12.55
C LEU A 138 -10.38 -1.96 -12.46
N SER A 139 -11.14 -2.49 -13.43
CA SER A 139 -11.56 -3.89 -13.47
C SER A 139 -10.39 -4.83 -13.74
N VAL A 140 -9.49 -4.49 -14.66
CA VAL A 140 -8.25 -5.22 -14.95
C VAL A 140 -7.30 -5.18 -13.74
N LEU A 141 -7.17 -4.03 -13.08
CA LEU A 141 -6.44 -3.93 -11.81
C LEU A 141 -7.07 -4.83 -10.73
N ASN A 142 -8.41 -4.90 -10.67
CA ASN A 142 -9.15 -5.74 -9.73
C ASN A 142 -9.07 -7.26 -10.05
N VAL A 143 -8.93 -7.62 -11.34
CA VAL A 143 -8.71 -9.00 -11.79
C VAL A 143 -7.27 -9.44 -11.55
N ASN A 144 -6.29 -8.57 -11.73
CA ASN A 144 -4.90 -8.83 -11.30
C ASN A 144 -4.77 -8.96 -9.78
N ILE A 145 -5.62 -8.29 -9.00
CA ILE A 145 -5.71 -8.51 -7.54
C ILE A 145 -6.20 -9.93 -7.21
N LYS A 146 -7.00 -10.57 -8.08
CA LYS A 146 -7.54 -11.92 -7.86
C LYS A 146 -6.64 -13.05 -8.37
N HIS A 147 -5.75 -12.81 -9.34
CA HIS A 147 -4.98 -13.89 -9.98
C HIS A 147 -3.61 -14.21 -9.36
N GLU A 148 -3.13 -13.45 -8.37
CA GLU A 148 -1.93 -13.83 -7.59
C GLU A 148 -2.28 -14.56 -6.27
N THR A 149 -3.18 -15.54 -6.33
CA THR A 149 -3.40 -16.47 -5.23
C THR A 149 -2.93 -17.88 -5.59
N PRO A 150 -1.63 -18.22 -5.44
CA PRO A 150 -1.29 -19.57 -5.03
C PRO A 150 -1.98 -19.82 -3.68
N ILE A 151 -2.57 -21.01 -3.55
CA ILE A 151 -3.39 -21.47 -2.43
C ILE A 151 -2.63 -21.22 -1.12
N SER A 152 -2.98 -20.13 -0.44
CA SER A 152 -2.51 -19.79 0.90
C SER A 152 -3.70 -19.98 1.83
N THR A 153 -3.47 -20.69 2.92
CA THR A 153 -4.43 -20.91 4.00
C THR A 153 -4.97 -19.58 4.50
N VAL A 154 -6.18 -19.23 4.06
CA VAL A 154 -6.88 -18.02 4.47
C VAL A 154 -7.20 -18.13 5.97
N LYS A 155 -6.43 -17.45 6.82
CA LYS A 155 -6.75 -17.31 8.25
C LYS A 155 -7.87 -16.29 8.42
N LYS A 156 -8.89 -16.60 9.21
CA LYS A 156 -9.95 -15.63 9.56
C LYS A 156 -9.44 -14.71 10.68
N ILE A 157 -9.82 -13.43 10.65
CA ILE A 157 -9.51 -12.48 11.73
C ILE A 157 -10.06 -13.01 13.05
N THR A 158 -9.19 -13.06 14.07
CA THR A 158 -9.57 -13.41 15.44
C THR A 158 -9.81 -12.14 16.24
N LEU A 159 -11.00 -12.05 16.86
CA LEU A 159 -11.28 -10.98 17.81
C LEU A 159 -10.84 -11.42 19.20
N HIS A 160 -9.75 -10.85 19.69
CA HIS A 160 -9.22 -11.14 21.03
C HIS A 160 -9.98 -10.36 22.10
N PRO A 161 -9.98 -10.79 23.37
CA PRO A 161 -10.51 -9.97 24.46
C PRO A 161 -9.83 -8.60 24.54
N PRO A 162 -10.50 -7.56 25.06
CA PRO A 162 -9.87 -6.29 25.36
C PRO A 162 -8.72 -6.48 26.35
N SER A 163 -7.58 -5.86 26.10
CA SER A 163 -6.37 -5.98 26.93
C SER A 163 -5.65 -4.67 27.18
N GLY A 164 -6.14 -3.58 26.58
CA GLY A 164 -5.48 -2.28 26.65
C GLY A 164 -5.77 -1.57 27.98
N VAL A 165 -4.74 -0.91 28.52
CA VAL A 165 -4.97 0.08 29.58
C VAL A 165 -5.53 1.33 28.91
N ARG A 166 -6.66 1.83 29.41
CA ARG A 166 -7.36 2.99 28.83
C ARG A 166 -7.24 4.20 29.73
N ILE A 167 -7.01 5.36 29.13
CA ILE A 167 -6.95 6.64 29.81
C ILE A 167 -8.09 7.53 29.30
N LEU A 168 -8.76 8.24 30.20
CA LEU A 168 -9.76 9.24 29.83
C LEU A 168 -9.06 10.58 29.54
N LEU A 169 -9.27 11.11 28.34
CA LEU A 169 -8.75 12.39 27.92
C LEU A 169 -9.69 13.55 28.31
N PRO A 170 -9.19 14.81 28.33
CA PRO A 170 -10.02 15.99 28.64
C PRO A 170 -11.20 16.21 27.70
N ASP A 171 -11.17 15.64 26.49
CA ASP A 171 -12.24 15.70 25.50
C ASP A 171 -13.20 14.49 25.56
N ASN A 172 -13.17 13.75 26.68
CA ASN A 172 -13.97 12.56 26.98
C ASN A 172 -13.72 11.33 26.09
N ARG A 173 -12.68 11.34 25.25
CA ARG A 173 -12.23 10.13 24.54
C ARG A 173 -11.39 9.26 25.46
N HIS A 174 -11.50 7.95 25.30
CA HIS A 174 -10.55 7.01 25.85
C HIS A 174 -9.47 6.69 24.83
N LEU A 175 -8.20 6.76 25.24
CA LEU A 175 -7.10 6.18 24.47
C LEU A 175 -6.57 4.93 25.16
N SER A 176 -6.33 3.90 24.36
CA SER A 176 -5.72 2.66 24.80
C SER A 176 -4.21 2.69 24.53
N TYR A 177 -3.43 2.26 25.51
CA TYR A 177 -1.97 2.24 25.39
C TYR A 177 -1.35 0.98 26.00
N HIS A 178 -0.08 0.77 25.67
CA HIS A 178 0.72 -0.37 26.10
C HIS A 178 2.12 0.10 26.49
N GLU A 179 2.62 -0.44 27.60
CA GLU A 179 3.97 -0.13 28.11
C GLU A 179 4.88 -1.36 28.03
N ILE A 180 6.10 -1.17 27.54
CA ILE A 180 7.14 -2.20 27.45
C ILE A 180 8.47 -1.61 27.94
N GLY A 181 9.26 -2.40 28.65
CA GLY A 181 10.63 -2.04 29.03
C GLY A 181 10.79 -1.77 30.52
N ALA A 182 11.59 -0.75 30.86
CA ALA A 182 11.86 -0.35 32.23
C ALA A 182 10.61 0.25 32.89
N PRO A 183 10.35 -0.04 34.19
CA PRO A 183 9.30 0.63 34.93
C PRO A 183 9.64 2.12 35.12
N ALA A 184 8.64 2.94 35.41
CA ALA A 184 8.76 4.39 35.51
C ALA A 184 9.92 4.86 36.42
N ASP A 185 10.05 4.26 37.60
CA ASP A 185 11.05 4.54 38.64
C ASP A 185 12.50 4.19 38.23
N LYS A 186 12.67 3.28 37.27
CA LYS A 186 13.99 2.83 36.78
C LYS A 186 14.29 3.30 35.36
N SER A 187 13.35 4.01 34.74
CA SER A 187 13.52 4.49 33.37
C SER A 187 14.40 5.75 33.33
N ARG A 188 15.42 5.71 32.48
CA ARG A 188 16.27 6.85 32.10
C ARG A 188 15.63 7.67 30.99
N PHE A 189 14.92 7.00 30.09
CA PHE A 189 14.27 7.61 28.94
C PHE A 189 12.86 7.05 28.79
N THR A 190 11.90 7.94 28.52
CA THR A 190 10.56 7.54 28.05
C THR A 190 10.45 7.82 26.56
N LEU A 191 10.05 6.81 25.80
CA LEU A 191 9.80 6.88 24.36
C LEU A 191 8.31 6.67 24.12
N ILE A 192 7.67 7.61 23.43
CA ILE A 192 6.29 7.46 22.94
C ILE A 192 6.32 7.08 21.45
N VAL A 193 5.60 6.02 21.09
CA VAL A 193 5.57 5.44 19.74
C VAL A 193 4.15 5.53 19.17
N PRO A 194 3.87 6.54 18.35
CA PRO A 194 2.69 6.49 17.48
C PRO A 194 2.85 5.37 16.46
N HIS A 195 1.91 4.43 16.42
CA HIS A 195 1.98 3.30 15.49
C HIS A 195 1.81 3.75 14.03
N SER A 196 2.23 2.89 13.09
CA SER A 196 2.08 3.13 11.65
C SER A 196 0.66 2.79 11.16
N PHE A 197 0.42 3.05 9.88
CA PHE A 197 -0.75 2.58 9.17
C PHE A 197 -0.87 1.05 9.27
N LEU A 198 -2.07 0.54 9.53
CA LEU A 198 -2.35 -0.89 9.71
C LEU A 198 -1.53 -1.52 10.84
N SER A 199 -1.57 -0.88 12.00
CA SER A 199 -0.79 -1.23 13.20
C SER A 199 -1.55 -0.78 14.45
N SER A 200 -1.10 -1.15 15.65
CA SER A 200 -1.79 -0.87 16.90
C SER A 200 -0.80 -0.55 18.04
N ARG A 201 -1.30 -0.39 19.27
CA ARG A 201 -0.47 -0.28 20.47
C ARG A 201 0.43 -1.50 20.70
N LEU A 202 0.16 -2.65 20.09
CA LEU A 202 0.88 -3.89 20.38
C LEU A 202 2.24 -4.00 19.66
N THR A 203 2.48 -3.22 18.60
CA THR A 203 3.70 -3.33 17.78
C THR A 203 4.99 -3.07 18.55
N GLY A 204 4.97 -2.13 19.49
CA GLY A 204 6.18 -1.62 20.14
C GLY A 204 7.21 -1.13 19.11
N ILE A 205 8.48 -1.52 19.29
CA ILE A 205 9.53 -1.39 18.26
C ILE A 205 9.80 -2.79 17.71
N LEU A 206 9.51 -3.00 16.41
CA LEU A 206 9.70 -4.29 15.76
C LEU A 206 11.12 -4.84 15.98
N GLY A 207 11.20 -6.09 16.43
CA GLY A 207 12.47 -6.80 16.65
C GLY A 207 13.20 -6.45 17.95
N ILE A 208 12.76 -5.46 18.73
CA ILE A 208 13.39 -5.12 20.01
C ILE A 208 12.73 -5.87 21.16
N LYS A 209 13.54 -6.64 21.90
CA LYS A 209 13.09 -7.37 23.09
C LYS A 209 12.91 -6.43 24.28
N ALA A 210 11.89 -6.67 25.09
CA ALA A 210 11.64 -5.94 26.33
C ALA A 210 12.83 -5.96 27.32
N SER A 211 13.62 -7.04 27.31
CA SER A 211 14.84 -7.15 28.13
C SER A 211 15.90 -6.11 27.75
N LEU A 212 16.06 -5.84 26.45
CA LEU A 212 17.00 -4.84 25.97
C LEU A 212 16.55 -3.43 26.37
N LEU A 213 15.25 -3.13 26.24
CA LEU A 213 14.69 -1.87 26.71
C LEU A 213 14.94 -1.68 28.22
N LYS A 214 14.78 -2.73 29.03
CA LYS A 214 15.09 -2.69 30.47
C LYS A 214 16.57 -2.43 30.75
N GLU A 215 17.47 -3.09 30.03
CA GLU A 215 18.92 -2.93 30.16
C GLU A 215 19.36 -1.48 29.90
N PHE A 216 18.80 -0.85 28.87
CA PHE A 216 19.08 0.56 28.55
C PHE A 216 18.26 1.56 29.39
N GLY A 217 17.39 1.09 30.28
CA GLY A 217 16.51 1.95 31.08
C GLY A 217 15.47 2.69 30.23
N ILE A 218 14.98 2.09 29.15
CA ILE A 218 13.98 2.68 28.26
C ILE A 218 12.58 2.19 28.68
N ARG A 219 11.68 3.14 28.93
CA ARG A 219 10.24 2.92 29.03
C ARG A 219 9.60 3.27 27.69
N LEU A 220 9.10 2.26 26.99
CA LEU A 220 8.45 2.40 25.69
C LEU A 220 6.94 2.42 25.88
N ILE A 221 6.27 3.43 25.32
CA ILE A 221 4.82 3.62 25.41
C ILE A 221 4.26 3.73 24.00
N SER A 222 3.54 2.71 23.56
CA SER A 222 2.78 2.71 22.30
C SER A 222 1.29 2.87 22.60
N TYR A 223 0.54 3.48 21.69
CA TYR A 223 -0.89 3.74 21.90
C TYR A 223 -1.66 3.56 20.60
N ASP A 224 -2.92 3.14 20.73
CA ASP A 224 -3.84 3.05 19.62
C ASP A 224 -4.23 4.47 19.19
N LEU A 225 -3.95 4.82 17.94
CA LEU A 225 -4.40 6.08 17.36
C LEU A 225 -5.94 6.19 17.45
N PRO A 226 -6.53 7.39 17.44
CA PRO A 226 -7.97 7.54 17.56
C PRO A 226 -8.76 6.70 16.53
N GLY A 227 -9.64 5.83 17.00
CA GLY A 227 -10.44 4.90 16.19
C GLY A 227 -9.74 3.60 15.79
N PHE A 228 -8.51 3.36 16.24
CA PHE A 228 -7.80 2.09 16.12
C PHE A 228 -7.89 1.31 17.43
N GLY A 229 -7.73 -0.03 17.37
CA GLY A 229 -7.69 -0.89 18.54
C GLY A 229 -8.83 -0.63 19.53
N GLU A 230 -8.48 -0.25 20.75
CA GLU A 230 -9.42 0.03 21.85
C GLU A 230 -9.59 1.54 22.14
N SER A 231 -9.05 2.41 21.28
CA SER A 231 -9.18 3.86 21.38
C SER A 231 -10.46 4.38 20.73
N ASP A 232 -11.09 5.37 21.37
CA ASP A 232 -12.25 6.05 20.83
C ASP A 232 -11.88 6.89 19.57
N PRO A 233 -12.79 7.03 18.59
CA PRO A 233 -12.55 7.86 17.42
C PRO A 233 -12.51 9.35 17.77
N HIS A 234 -11.73 10.13 17.02
CA HIS A 234 -11.68 11.59 17.13
C HIS A 234 -12.30 12.23 15.89
N PHE A 235 -13.42 12.96 16.03
CA PHE A 235 -14.15 13.52 14.90
C PHE A 235 -13.37 14.61 14.13
N ASN A 236 -12.71 15.53 14.85
CA ASN A 236 -11.90 16.61 14.26
C ASN A 236 -10.39 16.32 14.24
N ARG A 237 -10.03 15.06 13.98
CA ARG A 237 -8.64 14.60 14.07
C ARG A 237 -7.72 15.37 13.11
N ASN A 238 -6.58 15.81 13.62
CA ASN A 238 -5.53 16.46 12.84
C ASN A 238 -4.16 16.25 13.50
N LEU A 239 -3.08 16.79 12.91
CA LEU A 239 -1.73 16.65 13.46
C LEU A 239 -1.58 17.33 14.83
N SER A 240 -2.21 18.48 15.06
CA SER A 240 -2.19 19.14 16.37
C SER A 240 -2.86 18.28 17.44
N SER A 241 -4.04 17.73 17.17
CA SER A 241 -4.73 16.84 18.12
C SER A 241 -3.91 15.58 18.40
N SER A 242 -3.22 15.03 17.39
CA SER A 242 -2.30 13.91 17.59
C SER A 242 -1.12 14.24 18.50
N ALA A 243 -0.57 15.45 18.41
CA ALA A 243 0.47 15.90 19.33
C ALA A 243 -0.07 16.02 20.77
N MET A 244 -1.29 16.53 20.92
CA MET A 244 -1.95 16.64 22.22
C MET A 244 -2.24 15.27 22.84
N ASP A 245 -2.69 14.29 22.05
CA ASP A 245 -2.89 12.90 22.51
C ASP A 245 -1.61 12.34 23.17
N MET A 246 -0.44 12.56 22.55
CA MET A 246 0.85 12.16 23.15
C MET A 246 1.18 12.95 24.43
N SER A 247 0.86 14.24 24.49
CA SER A 247 1.03 15.03 25.72
C SER A 247 0.16 14.49 26.85
N TYR A 248 -1.11 14.15 26.57
CA TYR A 248 -2.02 13.62 27.59
C TYR A 248 -1.60 12.23 28.06
N ILE A 249 -1.13 11.36 27.16
CA ILE A 249 -0.54 10.08 27.54
C ILE A 249 0.67 10.30 28.44
N ALA A 250 1.59 11.20 28.06
CA ALA A 250 2.79 11.49 28.86
C ALA A 250 2.43 12.00 30.27
N ASP A 251 1.46 12.90 30.37
CA ASP A 251 1.01 13.45 31.64
C ASP A 251 0.31 12.36 32.50
N HIS A 252 -0.51 11.50 31.89
CA HIS A 252 -1.20 10.41 32.59
C HIS A 252 -0.25 9.35 33.16
N VAL A 253 0.74 8.93 32.36
CA VAL A 253 1.70 7.89 32.76
C VAL A 253 2.83 8.41 33.66
N GLY A 254 2.77 9.68 34.06
CA GLY A 254 3.69 10.30 35.00
C GLY A 254 5.07 10.60 34.43
N VAL A 255 5.17 11.02 33.16
CA VAL A 255 6.44 11.45 32.58
C VAL A 255 6.88 12.77 33.21
N ASN A 256 7.87 12.69 34.10
CA ASN A 256 8.48 13.86 34.71
C ASN A 256 9.50 14.49 33.75
N GLY A 257 9.07 15.51 33.00
CA GLY A 257 9.92 16.27 32.09
C GLY A 257 9.61 16.01 30.62
N LYS A 258 10.65 15.79 29.81
CA LYS A 258 10.53 15.61 28.35
C LYS A 258 10.62 14.13 27.96
N PHE A 259 9.87 13.73 26.93
CA PHE A 259 9.94 12.39 26.35
C PHE A 259 10.49 12.40 24.92
N TRP A 260 10.97 11.26 24.45
CA TRP A 260 11.36 11.03 23.07
C TRP A 260 10.18 10.53 22.25
N VAL A 261 10.13 10.88 20.97
CA VAL A 261 9.14 10.31 20.04
C VAL A 261 9.84 9.41 19.03
N LEU A 262 9.35 8.19 18.85
CA LEU A 262 9.86 7.28 17.84
C LEU A 262 8.79 7.05 16.78
N GLY A 263 9.06 7.51 15.55
CA GLY A 263 8.15 7.37 14.41
C GLY A 263 8.70 6.41 13.37
N TYR A 264 8.03 5.30 13.14
CA TYR A 264 8.29 4.42 12.00
C TYR A 264 7.33 4.75 10.86
N SER A 265 7.79 4.78 9.60
CA SER A 265 6.92 4.91 8.42
C SER A 265 5.89 6.05 8.57
N SER A 266 4.58 5.80 8.46
CA SER A 266 3.56 6.85 8.65
C SER A 266 3.45 7.36 10.09
N GLY A 267 3.93 6.60 11.09
CA GLY A 267 4.04 7.08 12.48
C GLY A 267 4.95 8.31 12.62
N SER A 268 5.86 8.54 11.66
CA SER A 268 6.69 9.76 11.62
C SER A 268 5.88 11.05 11.43
N LEU A 269 4.68 10.99 10.83
CA LEU A 269 3.75 12.14 10.76
C LEU A 269 3.44 12.71 12.14
N HIS A 270 3.17 11.81 13.07
CA HIS A 270 2.86 12.15 14.45
C HIS A 270 4.10 12.66 15.18
N ALA A 271 5.29 12.13 14.86
CA ALA A 271 6.55 12.66 15.38
C ALA A 271 6.82 14.10 14.90
N TRP A 272 6.59 14.41 13.62
CA TRP A 272 6.66 15.78 13.09
C TRP A 272 5.66 16.71 13.80
N ALA A 273 4.45 16.22 14.05
CA ALA A 273 3.44 16.97 14.78
C ALA A 273 3.86 17.26 16.22
N ALA A 274 4.47 16.29 16.92
CA ALA A 274 4.97 16.49 18.28
C ALA A 274 6.05 17.58 18.34
N LEU A 275 7.02 17.52 17.41
CA LEU A 275 8.08 18.51 17.28
C LEU A 275 7.53 19.91 17.00
N LYS A 276 6.42 20.02 16.25
CA LYS A 276 5.78 21.30 15.94
C LYS A 276 4.96 21.86 17.08
N TYR A 277 4.05 21.06 17.65
CA TYR A 277 2.98 21.54 18.51
C TYR A 277 3.27 21.41 20.01
N ILE A 278 4.14 20.48 20.41
CA ILE A 278 4.54 20.29 21.82
C ILE A 278 6.06 20.27 22.01
N PRO A 279 6.84 21.19 21.39
CA PRO A 279 8.31 21.16 21.45
C PRO A 279 8.86 21.26 22.89
N ASN A 280 8.09 21.84 23.82
CA ASN A 280 8.47 21.94 25.23
C ASN A 280 8.34 20.62 25.99
N LYS A 281 7.59 19.64 25.48
CA LYS A 281 7.40 18.31 26.07
C LYS A 281 8.30 17.25 25.42
N VAL A 282 8.89 17.55 24.25
CA VAL A 282 9.69 16.59 23.47
C VAL A 282 11.18 16.85 23.70
N ALA A 283 11.92 15.80 24.05
CA ALA A 283 13.38 15.80 24.19
C ALA A 283 14.08 15.71 22.82
N GLY A 284 13.49 14.93 21.91
CA GLY A 284 13.91 14.74 20.53
C GLY A 284 13.04 13.70 19.84
N ALA A 285 13.29 13.46 18.55
CA ALA A 285 12.61 12.43 17.78
C ALA A 285 13.61 11.49 17.10
N ILE A 286 13.23 10.22 16.98
CA ILE A 286 13.94 9.18 16.24
C ILE A 286 12.97 8.70 15.15
N MET A 287 13.39 8.70 13.89
CA MET A 287 12.52 8.30 12.79
C MET A 287 13.17 7.25 11.90
N PHE A 288 12.41 6.20 11.59
CA PHE A 288 12.85 5.09 10.73
C PHE A 288 11.94 5.02 9.51
N ALA A 289 12.55 5.02 8.32
CA ALA A 289 11.85 5.10 7.03
C ALA A 289 10.75 6.19 7.02
N PRO A 290 11.07 7.45 7.38
CA PRO A 290 10.06 8.48 7.59
C PRO A 290 9.24 8.75 6.32
N LEU A 291 7.95 8.99 6.52
CA LEU A 291 7.06 9.47 5.48
C LEU A 291 7.04 11.00 5.52
N VAL A 292 7.33 11.59 4.36
CA VAL A 292 7.16 13.02 4.11
C VAL A 292 5.99 13.19 3.15
N ASN A 293 5.24 14.29 3.29
CA ASN A 293 4.13 14.59 2.39
C ASN A 293 4.63 14.71 0.94
N PRO A 294 4.23 13.83 0.02
CA PRO A 294 4.71 13.86 -1.36
C PRO A 294 4.11 15.01 -2.19
N TYR A 295 3.26 15.84 -1.57
CA TYR A 295 2.66 17.05 -2.12
C TYR A 295 3.05 18.30 -1.32
N ASP A 296 4.10 18.24 -0.50
CA ASP A 296 4.57 19.42 0.23
C ASP A 296 4.99 20.52 -0.75
N SER A 297 4.53 21.75 -0.52
CA SER A 297 4.84 22.91 -1.35
C SER A 297 6.31 23.30 -1.30
N SER A 298 7.06 22.87 -0.28
CA SER A 298 8.49 23.16 -0.18
C SER A 298 9.36 22.26 -1.04
N MET A 299 8.82 21.17 -1.61
CA MET A 299 9.60 20.24 -2.43
C MET A 299 9.80 20.77 -3.86
N THR A 300 10.99 20.55 -4.42
CA THR A 300 11.24 20.81 -5.84
C THR A 300 10.53 19.78 -6.72
N LYS A 301 10.40 20.08 -8.03
CA LYS A 301 9.81 19.13 -8.99
C LYS A 301 10.61 17.84 -9.08
N GLU A 302 11.93 17.92 -8.98
CA GLU A 302 12.86 16.79 -9.02
C GLU A 302 12.71 15.92 -7.76
N GLU A 303 12.63 16.54 -6.58
CA GLU A 303 12.40 15.84 -5.31
C GLU A 303 11.05 15.12 -5.33
N MET A 304 9.99 15.80 -5.77
CA MET A 304 8.67 15.22 -5.92
C MET A 304 8.72 14.03 -6.90
N SER A 305 9.32 14.21 -8.08
CA SER A 305 9.45 13.15 -9.09
C SER A 305 10.22 11.92 -8.57
N ARG A 306 11.31 12.12 -7.80
CA ARG A 306 12.06 11.02 -7.19
C ARG A 306 11.24 10.29 -6.13
N THR A 307 10.57 11.02 -5.24
CA THR A 307 9.70 10.43 -4.20
C THR A 307 8.60 9.58 -4.82
N TRP A 308 7.91 10.11 -5.84
CA TRP A 308 6.91 9.32 -6.56
C TRP A 308 7.55 8.14 -7.30
N GLY A 309 8.70 8.36 -7.95
CA GLY A 309 9.46 7.36 -8.71
C GLY A 309 9.68 6.04 -7.96
N ASN A 310 10.03 6.13 -6.68
CA ASN A 310 10.33 4.97 -5.83
C ASN A 310 9.09 4.19 -5.36
N TRP A 311 7.88 4.70 -5.58
CA TRP A 311 6.65 4.07 -5.10
C TRP A 311 5.94 3.25 -6.17
N THR A 312 5.36 2.12 -5.74
CA THR A 312 4.54 1.24 -6.61
C THR A 312 3.33 1.99 -7.17
N ARG A 313 2.89 1.66 -8.39
CA ARG A 313 1.70 2.26 -9.04
C ARG A 313 0.47 2.20 -8.14
N ARG A 314 0.30 1.10 -7.40
CA ARG A 314 -0.77 0.91 -6.42
C ARG A 314 -0.71 1.93 -5.29
N ARG A 315 0.47 2.13 -4.67
CA ARG A 315 0.65 3.14 -3.61
C ARG A 315 0.35 4.55 -4.14
N ARG A 316 0.79 4.87 -5.38
CA ARG A 316 0.50 6.17 -5.99
C ARG A 316 -1.00 6.41 -6.17
N LEU A 317 -1.72 5.42 -6.68
CA LEU A 317 -3.17 5.47 -6.85
C LEU A 317 -3.88 5.67 -5.50
N LEU A 318 -3.51 4.91 -4.46
CA LEU A 318 -4.15 5.02 -3.15
C LEU A 318 -3.93 6.39 -2.51
N LEU A 319 -2.74 6.99 -2.63
CA LEU A 319 -2.46 8.34 -2.12
C LEU A 319 -3.16 9.43 -2.93
N PHE A 320 -3.25 9.26 -4.26
CA PHE A 320 -4.07 10.13 -5.09
C PHE A 320 -5.55 10.08 -4.67
N LEU A 321 -6.10 8.88 -4.46
CA LEU A 321 -7.47 8.70 -3.97
C LEU A 321 -7.63 9.29 -2.57
N ALA A 322 -6.67 9.11 -1.66
CA ALA A 322 -6.69 9.73 -0.34
C ALA A 322 -6.81 11.26 -0.43
N ARG A 323 -6.09 11.88 -1.37
CA ARG A 323 -6.09 13.34 -1.54
C ARG A 323 -7.35 13.87 -2.22
N ARG A 324 -7.86 13.20 -3.26
CA ARG A 324 -8.93 13.73 -4.12
C ARG A 324 -10.29 13.10 -3.89
N PHE A 325 -10.32 11.80 -3.59
CA PHE A 325 -11.54 11.00 -3.54
C PHE A 325 -11.50 9.98 -2.38
N PRO A 326 -11.30 10.42 -1.11
CA PRO A 326 -10.99 9.53 0.00
C PRO A 326 -12.07 8.47 0.27
N LYS A 327 -13.33 8.76 -0.05
CA LYS A 327 -14.45 7.81 0.10
C LYS A 327 -14.27 6.53 -0.74
N PHE A 328 -13.53 6.58 -1.85
CA PHE A 328 -13.27 5.39 -2.68
C PHE A 328 -12.34 4.40 -2.00
N LEU A 329 -11.53 4.85 -1.03
CA LEU A 329 -10.65 3.96 -0.26
C LEU A 329 -11.43 2.93 0.55
N ILE A 330 -12.68 3.21 0.93
CA ILE A 330 -13.57 2.26 1.63
C ILE A 330 -13.64 0.94 0.86
N TYR A 331 -13.81 1.02 -0.47
CA TYR A 331 -13.90 -0.16 -1.31
C TYR A 331 -12.60 -0.97 -1.26
N PHE A 332 -11.44 -0.33 -1.45
CA PHE A 332 -10.15 -0.99 -1.42
C PHE A 332 -9.86 -1.64 -0.07
N TYR A 333 -10.11 -0.92 1.04
CA TYR A 333 -9.84 -1.43 2.39
C TYR A 333 -10.76 -2.59 2.78
N ARG A 334 -12.02 -2.59 2.32
CA ARG A 334 -12.95 -3.73 2.51
C ARG A 334 -12.60 -4.95 1.70
N GLN A 335 -11.99 -4.78 0.52
CA GLN A 335 -11.46 -5.90 -0.25
C GLN A 335 -10.10 -6.39 0.29
N THR A 336 -9.45 -5.60 1.14
CA THR A 336 -8.21 -5.95 1.85
C THR A 336 -8.47 -6.12 3.35
N PHE A 337 -7.98 -5.25 4.26
CA PHE A 337 -7.74 -5.55 5.71
C PHE A 337 -9.00 -5.60 6.52
N LEU A 338 -10.05 -5.05 5.95
CA LEU A 338 -11.38 -5.07 6.53
C LEU A 338 -12.23 -6.20 5.91
N SER A 339 -11.65 -7.10 5.10
CA SER A 339 -12.37 -8.24 4.52
C SER A 339 -12.67 -9.36 5.52
N GLY A 340 -12.07 -9.33 6.71
CA GLY A 340 -12.18 -10.42 7.68
C GLY A 340 -11.20 -11.59 7.44
N LYS A 341 -10.31 -11.48 6.45
CA LYS A 341 -9.37 -12.52 6.04
C LYS A 341 -7.93 -12.01 6.11
N HIS A 342 -7.04 -12.81 6.68
CA HIS A 342 -5.59 -12.64 6.64
C HIS A 342 -4.98 -13.43 5.48
N SER A 343 -4.12 -12.79 4.70
CA SER A 343 -3.11 -13.50 3.89
C SER A 343 -1.72 -12.97 4.22
N ARG A 344 -0.68 -13.54 3.59
CA ARG A 344 0.73 -13.14 3.83
C ARG A 344 0.96 -11.63 3.69
N ILE A 345 1.88 -11.13 4.53
CA ILE A 345 2.19 -9.72 4.78
C ILE A 345 2.71 -9.00 3.52
N ASP A 346 3.54 -9.69 2.75
CA ASP A 346 4.13 -9.22 1.48
C ASP A 346 3.09 -8.79 0.45
N LYS A 347 2.03 -9.59 0.27
CA LYS A 347 0.94 -9.31 -0.69
C LYS A 347 0.11 -8.07 -0.33
N TRP A 348 0.08 -7.73 0.95
CA TRP A 348 -0.80 -6.70 1.49
C TRP A 348 -0.20 -5.31 1.45
N LEU A 349 1.04 -5.22 1.90
CA LEU A 349 1.81 -3.99 1.88
C LEU A 349 2.41 -3.70 0.49
N ALA A 350 2.25 -4.64 -0.47
CA ALA A 350 2.84 -4.58 -1.80
C ALA A 350 4.35 -4.26 -1.73
N LEU A 351 5.02 -4.86 -0.76
CA LEU A 351 6.45 -4.68 -0.52
C LEU A 351 7.23 -5.70 -1.33
N SER A 352 8.21 -5.22 -2.09
CA SER A 352 9.26 -6.07 -2.64
C SER A 352 10.26 -6.34 -1.52
N LEU A 353 10.05 -7.41 -0.76
CA LEU A 353 10.99 -7.83 0.29
C LEU A 353 12.21 -8.49 -0.33
N GLU A 354 13.39 -8.05 0.08
CA GLU A 354 14.64 -8.76 -0.22
C GLU A 354 14.63 -10.14 0.46
N LYS A 355 15.52 -11.04 0.03
CA LYS A 355 15.56 -12.42 0.52
C LYS A 355 15.72 -12.50 2.05
N LYS A 356 16.59 -11.66 2.63
CA LYS A 356 16.82 -11.61 4.08
C LYS A 356 15.58 -11.14 4.86
N ASP A 357 14.86 -10.16 4.34
CA ASP A 357 13.63 -9.66 4.96
C ASP A 357 12.50 -10.70 4.85
N ARG A 358 12.47 -11.46 3.76
CA ARG A 358 11.52 -12.57 3.58
C ARG A 358 11.73 -13.65 4.64
N ASP A 359 12.98 -14.04 4.87
CA ASP A 359 13.31 -15.07 5.87
C ASP A 359 12.91 -14.64 7.29
N LEU A 360 13.04 -13.36 7.63
CA LEU A 360 12.58 -12.80 8.92
C LEU A 360 11.04 -12.79 9.03
N VAL A 361 10.36 -12.37 7.97
CA VAL A 361 8.89 -12.31 7.93
C VAL A 361 8.26 -13.71 7.99
N GLU A 362 8.98 -14.73 7.51
CA GLU A 362 8.56 -16.13 7.55
C GLU A 362 8.85 -16.82 8.90
N MET A 363 9.50 -16.15 9.85
CA MET A 363 9.61 -16.66 11.23
C MET A 363 8.24 -16.66 11.90
N SER A 364 7.81 -17.81 12.43
CA SER A 364 6.49 -17.97 13.07
C SER A 364 6.19 -16.93 14.16
N ALA A 365 7.18 -16.62 14.99
CA ALA A 365 7.04 -15.61 16.04
C ALA A 365 6.79 -14.20 15.49
N PHE A 366 7.42 -13.85 14.35
CA PHE A 366 7.19 -12.57 13.70
C PHE A 366 5.81 -12.53 13.03
N GLU A 367 5.44 -13.60 12.33
CA GLU A 367 4.13 -13.72 11.70
C GLU A 367 2.99 -13.62 12.71
N GLU A 368 3.09 -14.31 13.84
CA GLU A 368 2.09 -14.27 14.93
C GLU A 368 1.97 -12.88 15.56
N MET A 369 3.12 -12.26 15.88
CA MET A 369 3.17 -10.90 16.42
C MET A 369 2.51 -9.90 15.46
N TRP A 370 2.88 -9.96 14.18
CA TRP A 370 2.33 -9.07 13.16
C TRP A 370 0.84 -9.31 12.94
N GLN A 371 0.41 -10.57 12.83
CA GLN A 371 -1.02 -10.93 12.71
C GLN A 371 -1.80 -10.35 13.89
N ARG A 372 -1.29 -10.52 15.12
CA ARG A 372 -1.93 -9.97 16.31
C ARG A 372 -2.06 -8.46 16.29
N ASP A 373 -1.03 -7.75 15.80
CA ASP A 373 -1.02 -6.30 15.69
C ASP A 373 -2.01 -5.79 14.63
N VAL A 374 -2.06 -6.44 13.46
CA VAL A 374 -3.03 -6.11 12.42
C VAL A 374 -4.45 -6.39 12.88
N GLU A 375 -4.70 -7.55 13.50
CA GLU A 375 -6.00 -7.91 14.09
C GLU A 375 -6.48 -6.85 15.09
N GLU A 376 -5.57 -6.38 15.94
CA GLU A 376 -5.86 -5.31 16.89
C GLU A 376 -6.18 -4.00 16.17
N SER A 377 -5.40 -3.62 15.15
CA SER A 377 -5.63 -2.38 14.39
C SER A 377 -7.00 -2.33 13.71
N VAL A 378 -7.53 -3.47 13.25
CA VAL A 378 -8.82 -3.58 12.56
C VAL A 378 -9.96 -4.06 13.46
N ARG A 379 -9.72 -4.21 14.77
CA ARG A 379 -10.70 -4.71 15.76
C ARG A 379 -12.07 -4.05 15.63
N GLN A 380 -12.11 -2.73 15.42
CA GLN A 380 -13.36 -1.96 15.32
C GLN A 380 -14.10 -2.15 13.98
N ASN A 381 -13.45 -2.78 12.99
CA ASN A 381 -13.95 -2.98 11.62
C ASN A 381 -14.49 -1.69 10.97
N ASN A 382 -13.87 -0.55 11.29
CA ASN A 382 -14.28 0.76 10.81
C ASN A 382 -13.26 1.29 9.79
N PRO A 383 -13.66 1.56 8.53
CA PRO A 383 -12.74 2.09 7.53
C PRO A 383 -12.37 3.56 7.76
N LYS A 384 -13.16 4.32 8.53
CA LYS A 384 -13.00 5.77 8.66
C LYS A 384 -11.62 6.20 9.21
N PRO A 385 -11.09 5.62 10.31
CA PRO A 385 -9.78 6.01 10.84
C PRO A 385 -8.62 5.74 9.86
N PHE A 386 -8.70 4.66 9.07
CA PHE A 386 -7.73 4.37 8.03
C PHE A 386 -7.77 5.41 6.90
N ILE A 387 -8.95 5.87 6.52
CA ILE A 387 -9.10 6.93 5.51
C ILE A 387 -8.51 8.24 6.03
N GLU A 388 -8.79 8.58 7.29
CA GLU A 388 -8.24 9.76 7.95
C GLU A 388 -6.70 9.71 8.00
N GLU A 389 -6.12 8.56 8.36
CA GLU A 389 -4.66 8.35 8.31
C GLU A 389 -4.08 8.51 6.90
N ALA A 390 -4.72 7.92 5.89
CA ALA A 390 -4.29 8.06 4.51
C ALA A 390 -4.39 9.51 4.03
N MET A 391 -5.42 10.25 4.45
CA MET A 391 -5.58 11.67 4.16
C MET A 391 -4.47 12.51 4.82
N LEU A 392 -4.11 12.22 6.08
CA LEU A 392 -3.03 12.95 6.78
C LEU A 392 -1.68 12.84 6.07
N GLN A 393 -1.40 11.72 5.39
CA GLN A 393 -0.17 11.53 4.61
C GLN A 393 -0.05 12.50 3.40
N VAL A 394 -1.16 13.03 2.90
CA VAL A 394 -1.21 13.80 1.64
C VAL A 394 -1.89 15.16 1.76
N SER A 395 -2.41 15.50 2.94
CA SER A 395 -3.07 16.78 3.22
C SER A 395 -2.05 17.87 3.53
N ASN A 396 -2.43 19.14 3.40
CA ASN A 396 -1.60 20.22 3.91
C ASN A 396 -1.53 20.13 5.45
N TRP A 397 -0.32 20.01 6.00
CA TRP A 397 -0.09 19.85 7.43
C TRP A 397 -0.27 21.15 8.23
N GLY A 398 -0.39 22.29 7.55
CA GLY A 398 -0.41 23.62 8.17
C GLY A 398 0.99 24.09 8.61
N PHE A 399 2.03 23.31 8.31
CA PHE A 399 3.43 23.67 8.46
C PHE A 399 4.27 22.88 7.44
N SER A 400 5.38 23.45 7.03
CA SER A 400 6.45 22.77 6.29
C SER A 400 7.55 22.31 7.24
N LEU A 401 8.41 21.40 6.78
CA LEU A 401 9.60 21.00 7.54
C LEU A 401 10.56 22.18 7.79
N THR A 402 10.48 23.24 6.97
CA THR A 402 11.28 24.46 7.18
C THR A 402 10.75 25.36 8.29
N ASP A 403 9.49 25.18 8.72
CA ASP A 403 8.86 25.94 9.81
C ASP A 403 9.14 25.37 11.20
N LEU A 404 9.62 24.13 11.24
CA LEU A 404 10.22 23.57 12.44
C LEU A 404 11.50 24.38 12.72
N GLN A 405 11.84 24.59 13.98
CA GLN A 405 12.93 25.50 14.34
C GLN A 405 14.29 25.01 13.81
N VAL A 406 14.66 25.40 12.58
CA VAL A 406 15.91 25.04 11.90
C VAL A 406 16.93 26.17 12.04
N GLN A 407 18.13 25.87 12.53
CA GLN A 407 19.29 26.74 12.39
C GLN A 407 19.61 26.94 10.91
N LYS A 408 19.66 28.21 10.48
CA LYS A 408 20.19 28.60 9.18
C LYS A 408 21.63 29.04 9.36
N LYS A 409 22.58 28.36 8.71
CA LYS A 409 23.97 28.83 8.65
C LYS A 409 24.16 29.57 7.35
N CYS A 410 23.89 30.87 7.38
CA CYS A 410 24.29 31.74 6.29
C CYS A 410 25.81 31.98 6.40
N GLY A 411 26.53 31.87 5.28
CA GLY A 411 27.97 32.17 5.23
C GLY A 411 28.27 33.52 5.87
N ARG A 412 29.22 33.56 6.83
CA ARG A 412 29.58 34.81 7.52
C ARG A 412 30.03 35.86 6.50
N LYS A 413 29.55 37.09 6.68
CA LYS A 413 30.01 38.28 5.95
C LYS A 413 31.52 38.46 6.18
N CYS A 414 32.35 37.94 5.28
CA CYS A 414 33.69 38.48 5.08
C CYS A 414 33.57 39.84 4.37
N ILE A 415 34.52 40.74 4.64
CA ILE A 415 34.53 42.17 4.28
C ILE A 415 34.66 42.41 2.75
N ILE A 416 34.45 41.40 1.91
CA ILE A 416 34.45 41.55 0.45
C ILE A 416 33.16 40.97 -0.15
N PRO A 417 32.06 41.76 -0.29
CA PRO A 417 30.89 41.26 -1.02
C PRO A 417 30.15 42.29 -1.90
N TRP A 418 30.80 43.33 -2.46
CA TRP A 418 30.03 44.26 -3.32
C TRP A 418 29.77 43.70 -4.74
N LEU A 419 30.67 42.89 -5.29
CA LEU A 419 30.55 42.36 -6.67
C LEU A 419 29.63 41.13 -6.79
N GLN A 420 29.48 40.31 -5.73
CA GLN A 420 28.57 39.15 -5.73
C GLN A 420 27.11 39.52 -5.39
N PHE A 421 26.88 40.69 -4.78
CA PHE A 421 25.54 41.12 -4.35
C PHE A 421 24.62 41.52 -5.50
N MET A 422 25.16 41.86 -6.67
CA MET A 422 24.36 42.33 -7.82
C MET A 422 23.68 41.18 -8.59
N TYR A 423 24.10 39.92 -8.40
CA TYR A 423 23.65 38.81 -9.27
C TYR A 423 23.29 37.49 -8.57
N GLY A 424 23.27 37.41 -7.24
CA GLY A 424 22.87 36.19 -6.55
C GLY A 424 22.31 36.40 -5.14
N GLN A 425 21.15 35.81 -4.85
CA GLN A 425 20.66 35.64 -3.48
C GLN A 425 21.67 34.77 -2.71
N PRO A 426 22.07 35.12 -1.48
CA PRO A 426 22.95 34.26 -0.69
C PRO A 426 22.24 32.94 -0.38
N GLU A 427 22.81 31.81 -0.83
CA GLU A 427 22.36 30.47 -0.45
C GLU A 427 22.63 30.25 1.04
N CYS A 428 21.60 30.43 1.87
CA CYS A 428 21.64 30.02 3.27
C CYS A 428 21.34 28.53 3.35
N GLU A 429 22.31 27.75 3.84
CA GLU A 429 22.14 26.32 4.08
C GLU A 429 21.36 26.09 5.39
N LEU A 430 20.37 25.20 5.35
CA LEU A 430 19.63 24.75 6.53
C LEU A 430 20.51 23.73 7.28
N THR A 431 20.99 24.07 8.48
CA THR A 431 21.95 23.24 9.24
C THR A 431 21.32 22.37 10.32
N GLY A 432 20.01 22.18 10.31
CA GLY A 432 19.29 21.30 11.24
C GLY A 432 18.60 22.02 12.40
N TYR A 433 17.97 21.29 13.32
CA TYR A 433 17.00 21.83 14.28
C TYR A 433 17.62 22.42 15.56
N LEU A 434 16.92 23.33 16.25
CA LEU A 434 17.36 24.01 17.49
C LEU A 434 17.49 23.08 18.72
N GLY A 435 17.15 21.81 18.57
CA GLY A 435 17.41 20.73 19.54
C GLY A 435 17.92 19.47 18.84
N PRO A 436 18.43 18.46 19.58
CA PRO A 436 18.95 17.23 19.01
C PRO A 436 17.81 16.42 18.35
N ILE A 437 17.61 16.62 17.05
CA ILE A 437 16.85 15.68 16.22
C ILE A 437 17.86 14.75 15.59
N HIS A 438 17.92 13.52 16.09
CA HIS A 438 18.77 12.49 15.55
C HIS A 438 18.01 11.77 14.44
N ILE A 439 18.16 12.27 13.21
CA ILE A 439 17.66 11.58 12.02
C ILE A 439 18.70 10.51 11.65
N TRP A 440 18.41 9.27 12.03
CA TRP A 440 19.19 8.11 11.60
C TRP A 440 18.51 7.52 10.36
N GLN A 441 18.97 7.93 9.18
CA GLN A 441 18.54 7.29 7.94
C GLN A 441 19.43 6.06 7.70
N VAL A 442 18.88 4.88 7.97
CA VAL A 442 19.48 3.62 7.50
C VAL A 442 19.07 3.48 6.04
N SER A 443 20.01 3.76 5.14
CA SER A 443 19.87 3.65 3.68
C SER A 443 19.97 2.21 3.21
#